data_AF-A0A6Q2YDX6-F1
#
_entry.id   AF-A0A6Q2YDX6-F1
#
_cell.length_a   1.000
_cell.length_b   1.000
_cell.length_c   1.000
_cell.angle_alpha   90.00
_cell.angle_beta   90.00
_cell.angle_gamma   90.00
#
_symmetry.space_group_name_H-M   'P 1'
#
loop_
_entity.id
_entity.type
_entity.pdbx_description
1 polymer ?
#
loop_
_entity_poly.entity_id
_entity_poly.type
_entity_poly.pdbx_seq_one_letter_code
_entity_poly.pdbx_strand_id
1 'polypeptide(L)'
;LERNKTEGQTKTEGQTKTEGQAKTEGQAKTEGQAKTEEQAKTEGQAKTEGQAKTEGQAKTEGQAKTEEQAKTEGQAKTEEQAKTEGQAKTEEQAKTEGHAKTEGHTKTEGQAKTEGHTKTEGQTKTEGQAKTEGYAKTEGQAKKEGQTAVTGLDLFDHQYKLLFKAPIDTVI
;
A
#
# COMPACT_ATOMS: atom_id res chain seq x y z
N LEU A 1 13.19 15.41 -20.50
CA LEU A 1 12.55 14.51 -19.52
C LEU A 1 13.17 14.79 -18.17
N GLU A 2 12.43 15.48 -17.33
CA GLU A 2 12.85 15.72 -15.95
C GLU A 2 12.59 14.44 -15.14
N ARG A 3 13.54 14.05 -14.29
CA ARG A 3 13.38 12.89 -13.38
C ARG A 3 13.68 13.35 -11.96
N ASN A 4 12.77 13.07 -11.05
CA ASN A 4 12.93 13.37 -9.63
C ASN A 4 12.87 12.07 -8.82
N LYS A 5 13.83 11.88 -7.92
CA LYS A 5 13.92 10.72 -7.04
C LYS A 5 14.09 11.20 -5.61
N THR A 6 13.22 10.75 -4.71
CA THR A 6 13.31 11.00 -3.27
C THR A 6 13.39 9.67 -2.55
N GLU A 7 14.43 9.47 -1.76
CA GLU A 7 14.63 8.25 -0.98
C GLU A 7 14.87 8.63 0.47
N GLY A 8 14.21 7.92 1.38
CA GLY A 8 14.48 7.97 2.80
C GLY A 8 14.66 6.57 3.35
N GLN A 9 15.67 6.39 4.21
CA GLN A 9 15.89 5.14 4.94
C GLN A 9 16.26 5.44 6.38
N THR A 10 15.54 4.85 7.33
CA THR A 10 15.79 5.03 8.77
C THR A 10 15.86 3.68 9.49
N LYS A 11 16.76 3.60 10.48
CA LYS A 11 16.89 2.47 11.40
C LYS A 11 17.16 2.99 12.81
N THR A 12 16.22 2.81 13.73
CA THR A 12 16.38 3.22 15.14
C THR A 12 15.68 2.25 16.07
N GLU A 13 16.01 2.28 17.36
CA GLU A 13 15.33 1.49 18.39
C GLU A 13 13.97 2.09 18.78
N GLY A 14 13.80 3.41 18.63
CA GLY A 14 12.53 4.12 18.94
C GLY A 14 11.63 4.38 17.71
N GLN A 15 10.86 5.46 17.79
CA GLN A 15 9.97 5.89 16.70
C GLN A 15 10.75 6.44 15.49
N THR A 16 10.41 5.97 14.29
CA THR A 16 10.88 6.62 13.04
C THR A 16 9.76 7.08 12.14
N LYS A 17 10.05 8.17 11.43
CA LYS A 17 9.26 8.65 10.30
C LYS A 17 10.18 8.82 9.09
N THR A 18 9.81 8.20 7.98
CA THR A 18 10.46 8.36 6.68
C THR A 18 9.45 8.95 5.71
N GLU A 19 9.80 10.05 5.05
CA GLU A 19 8.93 10.75 4.11
C GLU A 19 9.64 11.00 2.79
N GLY A 20 8.96 10.78 1.68
CA GLY A 20 9.41 11.15 0.34
C GLY A 20 8.34 11.94 -0.42
N GLN A 21 8.71 13.08 -1.01
CA GLN A 21 7.81 13.87 -1.84
C GLN A 21 8.48 14.29 -3.15
N ALA A 22 7.84 13.98 -4.28
CA ALA A 22 8.35 14.35 -5.60
C ALA A 22 7.26 15.00 -6.47
N LYS A 23 7.64 16.07 -7.18
CA LYS A 23 6.81 16.77 -8.17
C LYS A 23 7.63 17.09 -9.41
N THR A 24 7.18 16.68 -10.60
CA THR A 24 7.94 16.87 -11.86
C THR A 24 7.07 16.69 -13.11
N GLU A 25 7.51 17.28 -14.23
CA GLU A 25 7.02 17.02 -15.58
C GLU A 25 7.89 15.92 -16.23
N GLY A 26 7.53 14.66 -15.97
CA GLY A 26 8.33 13.51 -16.36
C GLY A 26 8.16 12.31 -15.43
N GLN A 27 9.26 11.85 -14.83
CA GLN A 27 9.25 10.65 -13.98
C GLN A 27 9.54 11.01 -12.52
N ALA A 28 8.65 10.64 -11.61
CA ALA A 28 8.87 10.73 -10.17
C ALA A 28 8.98 9.35 -9.53
N LYS A 29 9.97 9.19 -8.64
CA LYS A 29 10.10 8.02 -7.77
C LYS A 29 10.24 8.47 -6.32
N THR A 30 9.37 8.00 -5.43
CA THR A 30 9.48 8.19 -3.98
C THR A 30 9.60 6.84 -3.29
N GLU A 31 10.59 6.70 -2.42
CA GLU A 31 10.85 5.47 -1.68
C GLU A 31 11.07 5.78 -0.20
N GLY A 32 10.32 5.10 0.67
CA GLY A 32 10.47 5.20 2.12
C GLY A 32 10.72 3.84 2.75
N GLN A 33 11.81 3.71 3.50
CA GLN A 33 12.11 2.50 4.29
C GLN A 33 12.30 2.84 5.77
N ALA A 34 11.66 2.07 6.65
CA ALA A 34 11.79 2.18 8.10
C ALA A 34 11.98 0.80 8.75
N LYS A 35 12.94 0.70 9.69
CA LYS A 35 13.17 -0.50 10.50
C LYS A 35 13.32 -0.10 11.97
N THR A 36 12.39 -0.52 12.83
CA THR A 36 12.38 -0.10 14.25
C THR A 36 11.85 -1.18 15.19
N GLU A 37 12.10 -1.08 16.49
CA GLU A 37 11.52 -2.00 17.48
C GLU A 37 10.13 -1.55 17.95
N GLU A 38 9.84 -0.25 17.96
CA GLU A 38 8.63 0.28 18.59
C GLU A 38 7.56 0.77 17.60
N GLN A 39 7.86 1.83 16.83
CA GLN A 39 6.93 2.36 15.82
C GLN A 39 7.66 2.80 14.56
N ALA A 40 7.09 2.45 13.40
CA ALA A 40 7.60 2.80 12.09
C ALA A 40 6.51 3.47 11.26
N LYS A 41 6.80 4.66 10.72
CA LYS A 41 5.93 5.36 9.79
C LYS A 41 6.67 5.67 8.48
N THR A 42 6.12 5.23 7.36
CA THR A 42 6.64 5.53 6.01
C THR A 42 5.55 6.19 5.18
N GLU A 43 5.84 7.36 4.62
CA GLU A 43 4.93 8.07 3.73
C GLU A 43 5.64 8.44 2.42
N GLY A 44 4.96 8.27 1.30
CA GLY A 44 5.47 8.71 0.01
C GLY A 44 4.38 9.32 -0.85
N GLN A 45 4.72 10.42 -1.51
CA GLN A 45 3.79 11.18 -2.34
C GLN A 45 4.45 11.62 -3.65
N ALA A 46 3.85 11.24 -4.77
CA ALA A 46 4.27 11.68 -6.10
C ALA A 46 3.14 12.41 -6.83
N LYS A 47 3.47 13.57 -7.41
CA LYS A 47 2.58 14.30 -8.32
C LYS A 47 3.29 14.59 -9.64
N THR A 48 2.80 14.04 -10.75
CA THR A 48 3.52 14.14 -12.04
C THR A 48 2.58 14.22 -13.24
N GLU A 49 3.07 14.87 -14.29
CA GLU A 49 2.60 14.66 -15.66
C GLU A 49 3.58 13.67 -16.31
N GLY A 50 3.18 12.41 -16.44
CA GLY A 50 4.06 11.31 -16.86
C GLY A 50 3.93 10.06 -16.00
N GLN A 51 5.02 9.61 -15.38
CA GLN A 51 5.07 8.36 -14.61
C GLN A 51 5.41 8.62 -13.14
N ALA A 52 4.58 8.09 -12.24
CA ALA A 52 4.79 8.10 -10.81
C ALA A 52 5.02 6.67 -10.28
N LYS A 53 6.05 6.49 -9.46
CA LYS A 53 6.25 5.30 -8.64
C LYS A 53 6.47 5.69 -7.18
N THR A 54 5.68 5.13 -6.28
CA THR A 54 5.70 5.41 -4.84
C THR A 54 5.79 4.07 -4.11
N GLU A 55 6.83 3.88 -3.30
CA GLU A 55 7.11 2.61 -2.60
C GLU A 55 7.38 2.84 -1.11
N GLY A 56 6.62 2.17 -0.26
CA GLY A 56 6.76 2.23 1.20
C GLY A 56 7.07 0.86 1.79
N GLN A 57 8.08 0.78 2.67
CA GLN A 57 8.42 -0.45 3.39
C GLN A 57 8.67 -0.20 4.88
N ALA A 58 7.89 -0.88 5.73
CA ALA A 58 8.07 -0.86 7.18
C ALA A 58 8.36 -2.26 7.72
N LYS A 59 9.38 -2.38 8.57
CA LYS A 59 9.63 -3.58 9.39
C LYS A 59 9.70 -3.19 10.86
N THR A 60 8.84 -3.75 11.71
CA THR A 60 8.83 -3.40 13.14
C THR A 60 8.38 -4.52 14.07
N GLU A 61 8.77 -4.45 15.34
CA GLU A 61 8.32 -5.33 16.43
C GLU A 61 7.17 -4.70 17.25
N GLY A 62 6.63 -3.58 16.79
CA GLY A 62 5.46 -2.93 17.39
C GLY A 62 4.40 -2.51 16.37
N GLN A 63 4.34 -1.21 16.04
CA GLN A 63 3.32 -0.67 15.13
C GLN A 63 3.93 -0.14 13.84
N ALA A 64 3.46 -0.66 12.70
CA ALA A 64 3.81 -0.16 11.37
C ALA A 64 2.64 0.58 10.73
N LYS A 65 2.93 1.75 10.18
CA LYS A 65 2.03 2.48 9.29
C LYS A 65 2.75 2.88 8.00
N THR A 66 2.21 2.46 6.87
CA THR A 66 2.71 2.82 5.53
C THR A 66 1.56 3.51 4.79
N GLU A 67 1.83 4.68 4.21
CA GLU A 67 0.85 5.42 3.40
C GLU A 67 1.49 6.00 2.12
N GLU A 68 1.07 5.51 0.95
CA GLU A 68 1.61 5.91 -0.35
C GLU A 68 0.51 6.51 -1.25
N GLN A 69 0.82 7.65 -1.86
CA GLN A 69 -0.11 8.38 -2.72
C GLN A 69 0.51 8.80 -4.05
N ALA A 70 -0.15 8.46 -5.15
CA ALA A 70 0.23 8.90 -6.49
C ALA A 70 -0.90 9.69 -7.16
N LYS A 71 -0.60 10.90 -7.65
CA LYS A 71 -1.49 11.68 -8.52
C LYS A 71 -0.81 11.95 -9.86
N THR A 72 -1.37 11.42 -10.94
CA THR A 72 -0.69 11.43 -12.24
C THR A 72 -1.61 11.64 -13.42
N GLU A 73 -1.13 12.40 -14.40
CA GLU A 73 -1.62 12.37 -15.79
C GLU A 73 -0.68 11.42 -16.56
N GLY A 74 -1.09 10.16 -16.75
CA GLY A 74 -0.23 9.11 -17.29
C GLY A 74 -0.31 7.79 -16.52
N GLN A 75 0.82 7.35 -15.95
CA GLN A 75 0.91 6.05 -15.26
C GLN A 75 1.25 6.22 -13.78
N ALA A 76 0.50 5.55 -12.92
CA ALA A 76 0.73 5.50 -11.47
C ALA A 76 1.00 4.06 -11.01
N LYS A 77 2.03 3.88 -10.20
CA LYS A 77 2.27 2.64 -9.46
C LYS A 77 2.55 2.95 -7.99
N THR A 78 1.68 2.47 -7.09
CA THR A 78 1.88 2.51 -5.64
C THR A 78 2.10 1.09 -5.14
N GLU A 79 3.12 0.89 -4.31
CA GLU A 79 3.40 -0.42 -3.70
C GLU A 79 3.76 -0.26 -2.23
N GLU A 80 3.14 -1.07 -1.36
CA GLU A 80 3.44 -1.06 0.07
C GLU A 80 3.73 -2.45 0.61
N GLN A 81 4.70 -2.51 1.53
CA GLN A 81 4.98 -3.71 2.29
C GLN A 81 5.20 -3.40 3.77
N ALA A 82 4.39 -4.02 4.64
CA ALA A 82 4.62 -4.02 6.07
C ALA A 82 4.89 -5.43 6.59
N LYS A 83 5.96 -5.59 7.37
CA LYS A 83 6.26 -6.81 8.12
C LYS A 83 6.37 -6.49 9.60
N THR A 84 5.43 -7.01 10.40
CA THR A 84 5.29 -6.58 11.80
C THR A 84 5.02 -7.74 12.76
N GLU A 85 5.62 -7.70 13.94
CA GLU A 85 5.13 -8.43 15.12
C GLU A 85 4.31 -7.42 15.93
N GLY A 86 2.97 -7.50 15.89
CA GLY A 86 2.10 -6.46 16.46
C GLY A 86 1.01 -5.97 15.49
N GLN A 87 0.96 -4.67 15.21
CA GLN A 87 -0.09 -4.07 14.36
C GLN A 87 0.50 -3.47 13.09
N ALA A 88 -0.09 -3.79 11.93
CA ALA A 88 0.26 -3.20 10.65
C ALA A 88 -0.96 -2.56 9.99
N LYS A 89 -0.79 -1.32 9.53
CA LYS A 89 -1.72 -0.65 8.62
C LYS A 89 -0.98 -0.18 7.36
N THR A 90 -1.45 -0.61 6.20
CA THR A 90 -0.98 -0.17 4.88
C THR A 90 -2.15 0.44 4.13
N GLU A 91 -1.96 1.64 3.58
CA GLU A 91 -2.99 2.36 2.84
C GLU A 91 -2.41 2.97 1.57
N GLU A 92 -2.95 2.56 0.42
CA GLU A 92 -2.51 3.04 -0.88
C GLU A 92 -3.61 3.80 -1.61
N GLN A 93 -3.23 4.91 -2.25
CA GLN A 93 -4.14 5.69 -3.08
C GLN A 93 -3.51 6.12 -4.40
N ALA A 94 -4.17 5.79 -5.52
CA ALA A 94 -3.80 6.32 -6.83
C ALA A 94 -4.97 7.05 -7.49
N LYS A 95 -4.70 8.28 -7.95
CA LYS A 95 -5.61 9.07 -8.77
C LYS A 95 -4.96 9.38 -10.11
N THR A 96 -5.53 8.85 -11.20
CA THR A 96 -4.83 8.84 -12.48
C THR A 96 -5.74 9.07 -13.69
N GLU A 97 -5.32 9.95 -14.60
CA GLU A 97 -5.84 10.00 -15.97
C GLU A 97 -4.93 9.10 -16.82
N GLY A 98 -5.31 7.82 -16.96
CA GLY A 98 -4.48 6.80 -17.60
C GLY A 98 -4.49 5.47 -16.84
N HIS A 99 -3.31 4.92 -16.54
CA HIS A 99 -3.20 3.59 -15.93
C HIS A 99 -2.78 3.69 -14.46
N ALA A 100 -3.50 3.03 -13.57
CA ALA A 100 -3.14 2.92 -12.17
C ALA A 100 -2.96 1.48 -11.74
N LYS A 101 -1.90 1.22 -10.99
CA LYS A 101 -1.68 -0.05 -10.30
C LYS A 101 -1.36 0.22 -8.84
N THR A 102 -2.11 -0.41 -7.94
CA THR A 102 -1.90 -0.31 -6.49
C THR A 102 -1.80 -1.73 -5.95
N GLU A 103 -0.73 -2.01 -5.20
CA GLU A 103 -0.48 -3.31 -4.57
C GLU A 103 -0.01 -3.14 -3.11
N GLY A 104 -0.83 -3.61 -2.17
CA GLY A 104 -0.50 -3.63 -0.74
C GLY A 104 -0.28 -5.05 -0.22
N HIS A 105 0.83 -5.29 0.48
CA HIS A 105 1.09 -6.57 1.14
C HIS A 105 1.46 -6.39 2.62
N THR A 106 0.70 -7.02 3.50
CA THR A 106 1.00 -7.07 4.94
C THR A 106 1.31 -8.48 5.40
N LYS A 107 2.37 -8.63 6.20
CA LYS A 107 2.65 -9.84 6.95
C LYS A 107 2.76 -9.51 8.43
N THR A 108 1.86 -10.04 9.25
CA THR A 108 1.79 -9.66 10.66
C THR A 108 1.54 -10.84 11.61
N GLU A 109 2.27 -10.88 12.71
CA GLU A 109 1.90 -11.68 13.89
C GLU A 109 1.06 -10.79 14.80
N GLY A 110 -0.26 -10.72 14.54
CA GLY A 110 -1.16 -9.80 15.23
C GLY A 110 -2.27 -9.25 14.33
N GLN A 111 -2.47 -7.93 14.31
CA GLN A 111 -3.55 -7.30 13.52
C GLN A 111 -3.01 -6.64 12.25
N ALA A 112 -3.56 -7.00 11.10
CA ALA A 112 -3.23 -6.43 9.81
C ALA A 112 -4.45 -5.75 9.17
N LYS A 113 -4.25 -4.55 8.63
CA LYS A 113 -5.23 -3.86 7.80
C LYS A 113 -4.56 -3.36 6.53
N THR A 114 -5.03 -3.84 5.38
CA THR A 114 -4.56 -3.42 4.05
C THR A 114 -5.72 -2.76 3.31
N GLU A 115 -5.55 -1.51 2.90
CA GLU A 115 -6.57 -0.76 2.15
C GLU A 115 -5.96 -0.21 0.87
N GLY A 116 -6.63 -0.44 -0.27
CA GLY A 116 -6.24 0.15 -1.54
C GLY A 116 -7.39 0.86 -2.23
N HIS A 117 -7.17 2.11 -2.64
CA HIS A 117 -8.17 2.90 -3.36
C HIS A 117 -7.61 3.48 -4.66
N THR A 118 -8.29 3.19 -5.77
CA THR A 118 -7.98 3.74 -7.08
C THR A 118 -9.14 4.55 -7.65
N LYS A 119 -8.81 5.72 -8.21
CA LYS A 119 -9.71 6.49 -9.07
C LYS A 119 -9.05 6.76 -10.41
N THR A 120 -9.60 6.21 -11.49
CA THR A 120 -8.99 6.36 -12.82
C THR A 120 -9.99 6.69 -13.93
N GLU A 121 -9.52 7.45 -14.91
CA GLU A 121 -10.14 7.61 -16.23
C GLU A 121 -9.38 6.74 -17.27
N GLY A 122 -9.18 5.46 -16.93
CA GLY A 122 -8.36 4.52 -17.71
C GLY A 122 -8.10 3.23 -16.93
N GLN A 123 -7.24 2.30 -17.37
CA GLN A 123 -7.13 0.98 -16.70
C GLN A 123 -6.70 1.06 -15.24
N THR A 124 -7.32 0.22 -14.40
CA THR A 124 -6.97 0.15 -12.98
C THR A 124 -6.90 -1.29 -12.48
N LYS A 125 -5.89 -1.54 -11.65
CA LYS A 125 -5.70 -2.78 -10.91
C LYS A 125 -5.36 -2.42 -9.45
N THR A 126 -6.14 -2.97 -8.52
CA THR A 126 -5.90 -2.84 -7.08
C THR A 126 -5.84 -4.22 -6.47
N GLU A 127 -4.73 -4.55 -5.82
CA GLU A 127 -4.53 -5.83 -5.15
C GLU A 127 -4.09 -5.62 -3.70
N GLY A 128 -4.80 -6.26 -2.78
CA GLY A 128 -4.41 -6.31 -1.37
C GLY A 128 -4.19 -7.74 -0.93
N GLN A 129 -3.11 -7.97 -0.19
CA GLN A 129 -2.85 -9.24 0.48
C GLN A 129 -2.49 -9.00 1.94
N ALA A 130 -3.14 -9.72 2.84
CA ALA A 130 -2.79 -9.75 4.25
C ALA A 130 -2.55 -11.20 4.68
N LYS A 131 -1.33 -11.51 5.13
CA LYS A 131 -1.01 -12.77 5.79
C LYS A 131 -0.84 -12.53 7.29
N THR A 132 -1.68 -13.16 8.11
CA THR A 132 -1.66 -12.95 9.55
C THR A 132 -1.77 -14.24 10.37
N GLU A 133 -1.12 -14.24 11.53
CA GLU A 133 -1.34 -15.17 12.66
C GLU A 133 -2.27 -14.54 13.72
N GLY A 134 -3.23 -13.71 13.31
CA GLY A 134 -4.12 -12.97 14.22
C GLY A 134 -5.43 -12.54 13.55
N TYR A 135 -5.67 -11.23 13.38
CA TYR A 135 -6.81 -10.66 12.64
C TYR A 135 -6.31 -9.95 11.37
N ALA A 136 -6.97 -10.13 10.24
CA ALA A 136 -6.68 -9.45 8.98
C ALA A 136 -7.96 -8.89 8.38
N LYS A 137 -7.83 -7.71 7.76
CA LYS A 137 -8.84 -7.11 6.91
C LYS A 137 -8.18 -6.51 5.67
N THR A 138 -8.59 -6.96 4.51
CA THR A 138 -8.18 -6.37 3.23
C THR A 138 -9.38 -5.76 2.53
N GLU A 139 -9.28 -4.48 2.14
CA GLU A 139 -10.30 -3.79 1.34
C GLU A 139 -9.68 -3.14 0.11
N GLY A 140 -10.30 -3.36 -1.05
CA GLY A 140 -9.93 -2.72 -2.30
C GLY A 140 -11.13 -1.99 -2.89
N GLN A 141 -10.94 -0.75 -3.35
CA GLN A 141 -11.95 0.02 -4.05
C GLN A 141 -11.38 0.61 -5.33
N ALA A 142 -12.08 0.41 -6.44
CA ALA A 142 -11.73 1.02 -7.72
C ALA A 142 -12.94 1.75 -8.30
N LYS A 143 -12.81 3.07 -8.53
CA LYS A 143 -13.80 3.90 -9.23
C LYS A 143 -13.29 4.27 -10.62
N LYS A 144 -14.03 3.89 -11.67
CA LYS A 144 -13.60 4.08 -13.05
C LYS A 144 -14.76 4.25 -14.05
N GLU A 145 -14.51 4.98 -15.13
CA GLU A 145 -15.20 4.87 -16.44
C GLU A 145 -14.53 3.85 -17.41
N GLY A 146 -14.57 2.53 -17.10
CA GLY A 146 -14.12 1.42 -17.97
C GLY A 146 -13.62 0.17 -17.21
N GLN A 147 -12.67 -0.64 -17.76
CA GLN A 147 -12.17 -1.90 -17.14
C GLN A 147 -11.46 -1.76 -15.77
N THR A 148 -11.93 -2.49 -14.77
CA THR A 148 -11.41 -2.55 -13.39
C THR A 148 -11.09 -3.99 -12.98
N ALA A 149 -10.07 -4.17 -12.14
CA ALA A 149 -9.82 -5.43 -11.43
C ALA A 149 -9.44 -5.11 -9.98
N VAL A 150 -10.17 -5.69 -9.03
CA VAL A 150 -9.92 -5.55 -7.59
C VAL A 150 -9.81 -6.94 -6.98
N THR A 151 -8.70 -7.22 -6.31
CA THR A 151 -8.50 -8.48 -5.58
C THR A 151 -8.09 -8.18 -4.15
N GLY A 152 -8.77 -8.80 -3.18
CA GLY A 152 -8.41 -8.75 -1.77
C GLY A 152 -8.31 -10.18 -1.24
N LEU A 153 -7.16 -10.52 -0.65
CA LEU A 153 -6.91 -11.86 -0.11
C LEU A 153 -6.45 -11.76 1.34
N ASP A 154 -7.32 -12.22 2.24
CA ASP A 154 -7.01 -12.40 3.66
C ASP A 154 -6.60 -13.86 3.90
N LEU A 155 -5.31 -14.09 4.12
CA LEU A 155 -4.75 -15.41 4.47
C LEU A 155 -4.52 -15.48 5.97
N PHE A 156 -5.31 -16.31 6.64
CA PHE A 156 -5.13 -16.67 8.04
C PHE A 156 -4.34 -17.98 8.15
N ASP A 157 -3.19 -17.96 8.81
CA ASP A 157 -2.49 -19.18 9.20
C ASP A 157 -3.12 -19.71 10.49
N HIS A 158 -4.02 -20.69 10.37
CA HIS A 158 -4.86 -21.14 11.48
C HIS A 158 -4.28 -22.42 12.12
N GLN A 159 -3.44 -22.27 13.15
CA GLN A 159 -3.07 -23.40 14.03
C GLN A 159 -4.18 -23.78 15.03
N TYR A 160 -5.33 -23.08 15.09
CA TYR A 160 -6.42 -23.41 16.02
C TYR A 160 -7.82 -23.39 15.38
N LYS A 161 -8.13 -24.49 14.68
CA LYS A 161 -9.45 -25.11 14.45
C LYS A 161 -10.63 -24.44 15.20
N LEU A 162 -11.54 -23.73 14.50
CA LEU A 162 -13.00 -23.76 14.72
C LEU A 162 -13.80 -22.99 13.65
N LEU A 163 -14.45 -23.78 12.79
CA LEU A 163 -15.81 -23.64 12.24
C LEU A 163 -16.43 -22.22 12.16
N PHE A 164 -16.52 -21.60 10.96
CA PHE A 164 -17.76 -20.94 10.48
C PHE A 164 -17.73 -20.80 8.94
N LYS A 165 -18.88 -21.04 8.33
CA LYS A 165 -19.13 -21.13 6.88
C LYS A 165 -19.89 -19.88 6.40
N ALA A 166 -19.67 -19.54 5.12
CA ALA A 166 -20.58 -18.89 4.16
C ALA A 166 -20.38 -17.37 3.91
N PRO A 167 -20.97 -16.80 2.83
CA PRO A 167 -20.31 -16.56 1.55
C PRO A 167 -20.26 -15.05 1.18
N ILE A 168 -19.37 -14.64 0.27
CA ILE A 168 -19.43 -13.28 -0.29
C ILE A 168 -20.25 -13.33 -1.57
N ASP A 169 -21.45 -12.76 -1.51
CA ASP A 169 -22.27 -12.45 -2.67
C ASP A 169 -21.66 -11.25 -3.41
N THR A 170 -21.26 -11.50 -4.66
CA THR A 170 -20.92 -10.46 -5.64
C THR A 170 -22.23 -9.87 -6.19
N VAL A 171 -22.43 -8.56 -6.06
CA VAL A 171 -23.48 -7.84 -6.78
C VAL A 171 -22.83 -7.08 -7.96
N ILE A 172 -23.49 -7.26 -9.12
CA ILE A 172 -23.14 -6.94 -10.51
C ILE A 172 -22.76 -5.47 -10.74
#